data_AF-A0A966KCU4-F1
#
_entry.id   AF-A0A966KCU4-F1
#
_cell.length_a   1.000
_cell.length_b   1.000
_cell.length_c   1.000
_cell.angle_alpha   90.00
_cell.angle_beta   90.00
_cell.angle_gamma   90.00
#
_symmetry.space_group_name_H-M   'P 1'
#
loop_
_entity.id
_entity.type
_entity.pdbx_description
1 polymer ?
#
loop_
_entity_poly.entity_id
_entity_poly.type
_entity_poly.pdbx_seq_one_letter_code
_entity_poly.pdbx_strand_id
1 'polypeptide(L)'
;MNNPKIEFDDRMLSLGLARVSEAAAIASVSLIGRGDEKAADEAAVNAMREQLNLLDISGTVVIGEGERDEAPMLYIGEEVGTGNGPGVDIALDPLEGTTLTAKDMPNALTVIAMGPKGSMLHAPDVYMEKLAVGPGFAPDLLSLDMSPYERVQVLAEAKNCDPNDITVCILERPRHQEMIEQVRSTGAAIRLISDGDVAGVMHC
;
A
#
# COMPACT_ATOMS: atom_id res chain seq x y z
N MET A 1 38.60 1.34 14.32
CA MET A 1 37.96 0.67 13.19
C MET A 1 36.82 1.58 12.77
N ASN A 2 36.93 2.26 11.63
CA ASN A 2 35.85 3.04 11.08
C ASN A 2 34.80 2.06 10.56
N ASN A 3 33.75 1.82 11.34
CA ASN A 3 32.57 1.17 10.79
C ASN A 3 32.01 2.16 9.75
N PRO A 4 31.95 1.82 8.46
CA PRO A 4 31.26 2.68 7.50
C PRO A 4 29.85 2.89 8.04
N LYS A 5 29.45 4.15 8.18
CA LYS A 5 28.10 4.51 8.57
C LYS A 5 27.22 3.92 7.48
N ILE A 6 26.45 2.86 7.78
CA ILE A 6 25.55 2.28 6.79
C ILE A 6 24.51 3.36 6.52
N GLU A 7 24.61 3.99 5.35
CA GLU A 7 23.62 4.95 4.88
C GLU A 7 22.37 4.18 4.48
N PHE A 8 21.21 4.76 4.77
CA PHE A 8 19.90 4.20 4.43
C PHE A 8 19.75 3.92 2.93
N ASP A 9 20.54 4.63 2.14
CA ASP A 9 20.64 4.71 0.68
C ASP A 9 21.37 3.50 0.05
N ASP A 10 21.54 2.39 0.78
CA ASP A 10 22.28 1.21 0.30
C ASP A 10 21.48 0.43 -0.76
N ARG A 11 22.09 0.26 -1.94
CA ARG A 11 21.54 -0.55 -3.03
C ARG A 11 21.29 -2.00 -2.63
N MET A 12 22.13 -2.55 -1.74
CA MET A 12 21.96 -3.92 -1.24
C MET A 12 20.69 -4.04 -0.39
N LEU A 13 20.37 -3.00 0.39
CA LEU A 13 19.15 -2.96 1.18
C LEU A 13 17.91 -2.87 0.27
N SER A 14 17.97 -2.08 -0.81
CA SER A 14 16.88 -2.02 -1.81
C SER A 14 16.61 -3.38 -2.47
N LEU A 15 17.66 -4.11 -2.86
CA LEU A 15 17.51 -5.46 -3.41
C LEU A 15 17.03 -6.47 -2.36
N GLY A 16 17.47 -6.33 -1.11
CA GLY A 16 16.97 -7.12 0.01
C GLY A 16 15.47 -6.92 0.21
N LEU A 17 15.00 -5.67 0.15
CA LEU A 17 13.59 -5.33 0.29
C LEU A 17 12.73 -5.89 -0.85
N ALA A 18 13.23 -5.87 -2.09
CA ALA A 18 12.56 -6.52 -3.21
C ALA A 18 12.35 -8.03 -2.96
N ARG A 19 13.38 -8.72 -2.44
CA ARG A 19 13.31 -10.15 -2.10
C ARG A 19 12.29 -10.46 -1.00
N VAL A 20 12.10 -9.53 -0.06
CA VAL A 20 11.07 -9.65 0.98
C VAL A 20 9.68 -9.72 0.33
N SER A 21 9.35 -8.78 -0.55
CA SER A 21 8.06 -8.80 -1.27
C SER A 21 7.93 -10.03 -2.20
N GLU A 22 9.00 -10.41 -2.89
CA GLU A 22 9.00 -11.59 -3.78
C GLU A 22 8.71 -12.87 -3.00
N ALA A 23 9.34 -13.08 -1.84
CA ALA A 23 9.14 -14.27 -1.04
C ALA A 23 7.70 -14.36 -0.52
N ALA A 24 7.13 -13.25 -0.05
CA ALA A 24 5.73 -13.16 0.35
C ALA A 24 4.80 -13.54 -0.81
N ALA A 25 5.02 -12.96 -2.00
CA ALA A 25 4.20 -13.23 -3.18
C ALA A 25 4.27 -14.70 -3.60
N ILE A 26 5.48 -15.28 -3.62
CA ILE A 26 5.71 -16.69 -3.96
C ILE A 26 5.00 -17.61 -2.97
N ALA A 27 5.02 -17.29 -1.67
CA ALA A 27 4.36 -18.07 -0.63
C ALA A 27 2.84 -18.12 -0.81
N SER A 28 2.23 -17.06 -1.33
CA SER A 28 0.79 -16.99 -1.58
C SER A 28 0.33 -17.76 -2.83
N VAL A 29 1.24 -18.10 -3.77
CA VAL A 29 0.87 -18.67 -5.09
C VAL A 29 0.02 -19.93 -5.00
N SER A 30 0.34 -20.86 -4.09
CA SER A 30 -0.42 -22.12 -3.97
C SER A 30 -1.87 -21.92 -3.49
N LEU A 31 -2.18 -20.74 -2.93
CA LEU A 31 -3.44 -20.39 -2.28
C LEU A 31 -4.33 -19.51 -3.17
N ILE A 32 -3.83 -19.10 -4.34
CA ILE A 32 -4.62 -18.41 -5.37
C ILE A 32 -5.82 -19.29 -5.77
N GLY A 33 -7.03 -18.72 -5.67
CA GLY A 33 -8.28 -19.39 -6.04
C GLY A 33 -8.69 -20.55 -5.13
N ARG A 34 -8.09 -20.68 -3.94
CA ARG A 34 -8.39 -21.78 -3.00
C ARG A 34 -9.49 -21.46 -1.99
N GLY A 35 -9.98 -20.22 -1.96
CA GLY A 35 -11.05 -19.80 -1.06
C GLY A 35 -10.64 -19.67 0.41
N ASP A 36 -9.34 -19.71 0.72
CA ASP A 36 -8.81 -19.60 2.08
C ASP A 36 -7.97 -18.32 2.26
N GLU A 37 -8.66 -17.24 2.62
CA GLU A 37 -8.06 -15.91 2.83
C GLU A 37 -7.02 -15.95 3.95
N LYS A 38 -7.32 -16.65 5.05
CA LYS A 38 -6.45 -16.70 6.23
C LYS A 38 -5.18 -17.46 5.97
N ALA A 39 -5.28 -18.60 5.28
CA ALA A 39 -4.08 -19.35 4.91
C ALA A 39 -3.19 -18.56 3.94
N ALA A 40 -3.79 -17.86 2.98
CA ALA A 40 -3.05 -17.04 2.01
C ALA A 40 -2.26 -15.93 2.69
N ASP A 41 -2.91 -15.26 3.64
CA ASP A 41 -2.34 -14.20 4.45
C ASP A 41 -1.23 -14.70 5.37
N GLU A 42 -1.49 -15.77 6.13
CA GLU A 42 -0.50 -16.39 7.02
C GLU A 42 0.76 -16.85 6.26
N ALA A 43 0.61 -17.39 5.05
CA ALA A 43 1.74 -17.77 4.22
C ALA A 43 2.61 -16.56 3.83
N ALA A 44 1.98 -15.44 3.48
CA ALA A 44 2.67 -14.21 3.10
C ALA A 44 3.37 -13.55 4.31
N VAL A 45 2.67 -13.41 5.43
CA VAL A 45 3.19 -12.85 6.70
C VAL A 45 4.45 -13.61 7.13
N ASN A 46 4.38 -14.95 7.15
CA ASN A 46 5.51 -15.80 7.54
C ASN A 46 6.73 -15.58 6.65
N ALA A 47 6.53 -15.65 5.32
CA ALA A 47 7.62 -15.50 4.36
C ALA A 47 8.23 -14.10 4.37
N MET A 48 7.40 -13.06 4.47
CA MET A 48 7.84 -11.66 4.60
C MET A 48 8.70 -11.47 5.85
N ARG A 49 8.22 -11.93 7.00
CA ARG A 49 8.93 -11.82 8.28
C ARG A 49 10.25 -12.56 8.29
N GLU A 50 10.29 -13.78 7.74
CA GLU A 50 11.52 -14.56 7.63
C GLU A 50 12.57 -13.81 6.80
N GLN A 51 12.20 -13.30 5.61
CA GLN A 51 13.14 -12.55 4.77
C GLN A 51 13.57 -11.23 5.40
N LEU A 52 12.67 -10.51 6.08
CA LEU A 52 13.00 -9.27 6.78
C LEU A 52 14.09 -9.49 7.83
N ASN A 53 14.02 -10.59 8.58
CA ASN A 53 14.98 -10.93 9.62
C ASN A 53 16.37 -11.34 9.08
N LEU A 54 16.54 -11.46 7.76
CA LEU A 54 17.85 -11.66 7.12
C LEU A 54 18.54 -10.34 6.77
N LEU A 55 17.86 -9.20 6.84
CA LEU A 55 18.40 -7.90 6.47
C LEU A 55 19.21 -7.28 7.62
N ASP A 56 20.35 -6.68 7.29
CA ASP A 56 21.16 -5.88 8.21
C ASP A 56 20.53 -4.49 8.43
N ILE A 57 19.46 -4.48 9.24
CA ILE A 57 18.74 -3.29 9.71
C ILE A 57 18.39 -3.44 11.19
N SER A 58 18.20 -2.29 11.86
CA SER A 58 17.45 -2.20 13.11
C SER A 58 16.06 -1.64 12.78
N GLY A 59 15.20 -2.51 12.25
CA GLY A 59 13.88 -2.13 11.74
C GLY A 59 12.82 -2.17 12.82
N THR A 60 11.94 -1.17 12.82
CA THR A 60 10.70 -1.17 13.62
C THR A 60 9.50 -1.16 12.67
N VAL A 61 8.58 -2.10 12.83
CA VAL A 61 7.30 -2.10 12.11
C VAL A 61 6.44 -0.96 12.64
N VAL A 62 6.07 0.00 11.80
CA VAL A 62 5.23 1.15 12.18
C VAL A 62 3.83 1.08 11.57
N ILE A 63 3.66 0.30 10.50
CA ILE A 63 2.38 -0.10 9.91
C ILE A 63 2.51 -1.59 9.57
N GLY A 64 1.61 -2.42 10.07
CA GLY A 64 1.65 -3.87 9.87
C GLY A 64 0.29 -4.52 10.11
N GLU A 65 0.31 -5.79 10.50
CA GLU A 65 -0.89 -6.66 10.59
C GLU A 65 -1.91 -6.27 11.67
N GLY A 66 -1.53 -5.36 12.55
CA GLY A 66 -2.39 -4.88 13.63
C GLY A 66 -1.61 -4.59 14.91
N GLU A 67 -2.34 -4.37 16.00
CA GLU A 67 -1.76 -4.22 17.34
C GLU A 67 -1.21 -5.57 17.84
N ARG A 68 -0.28 -5.53 18.79
CA ARG A 68 0.44 -6.72 19.28
C ARG A 68 -0.46 -7.81 19.87
N ASP A 69 -1.61 -7.43 20.42
CA ASP A 69 -2.61 -8.33 20.97
C ASP A 69 -3.49 -8.98 19.89
N GLU A 70 -3.54 -8.40 18.69
CA GLU A 70 -4.37 -8.83 17.57
C GLU A 70 -3.55 -9.60 16.52
N ALA A 71 -2.27 -9.27 16.35
CA ALA A 71 -1.36 -9.88 15.38
C ALA A 71 -0.15 -10.57 16.05
N PRO A 72 0.07 -11.89 15.85
CA PRO A 72 1.19 -12.61 16.45
C PRO A 72 2.55 -12.29 15.82
N MET A 73 2.55 -11.74 14.61
CA MET A 73 3.72 -11.41 13.79
C MET A 73 3.44 -10.15 12.98
N LEU A 74 4.48 -9.41 12.67
CA LEU A 74 4.47 -8.13 11.96
C LEU A 74 3.50 -7.11 12.56
N TYR A 75 3.35 -7.13 13.88
CA TYR A 75 2.54 -6.18 14.63
C TYR A 75 3.22 -4.81 14.75
N ILE A 76 2.44 -3.77 15.00
CA ILE A 76 2.96 -2.41 15.21
C ILE A 76 3.91 -2.39 16.42
N GLY A 77 5.15 -1.98 16.18
CA GLY A 77 6.24 -1.95 17.14
C GLY A 77 7.10 -3.22 17.18
N GLU A 78 6.86 -4.21 16.32
CA GLU A 78 7.78 -5.35 16.21
C GLU A 78 9.15 -4.90 15.70
N GLU A 79 10.22 -5.37 16.34
CA GLU A 79 11.60 -5.19 15.88
C GLU A 79 11.97 -6.33 14.92
N VAL A 80 12.47 -5.98 13.74
CA VAL A 80 12.83 -6.92 12.67
C VAL A 80 14.20 -6.60 12.07
N GLY A 81 14.79 -7.59 11.39
CA GLY A 81 16.16 -7.53 10.88
C GLY A 81 17.16 -8.12 11.87
N THR A 82 18.45 -8.13 11.50
CA THR A 82 19.51 -8.67 12.35
C THR A 82 19.81 -7.80 13.58
N GLY A 83 19.27 -6.58 13.63
CA GLY A 83 19.59 -5.56 14.63
C GLY A 83 20.92 -4.84 14.37
N ASN A 84 21.69 -5.29 13.38
CA ASN A 84 22.90 -4.62 12.93
C ASN A 84 22.55 -3.80 11.70
N GLY A 85 22.72 -2.48 11.71
CA GLY A 85 22.41 -1.67 10.53
C GLY A 85 21.79 -0.32 10.87
N PRO A 86 21.29 0.40 9.85
CA PRO A 86 20.58 1.65 10.06
C PRO A 86 19.26 1.39 10.79
N GLY A 87 18.84 2.37 11.60
CA GLY A 87 17.51 2.39 12.18
C GLY A 87 16.49 2.78 11.11
N VAL A 88 15.48 1.95 10.89
CA VAL A 88 14.47 2.15 9.84
C VAL A 88 13.06 1.92 10.36
N ASP A 89 12.12 2.66 9.80
CA ASP A 89 10.69 2.39 9.94
C ASP A 89 10.25 1.53 8.76
N ILE A 90 9.38 0.56 9.03
CA ILE A 90 8.84 -0.36 8.03
C ILE A 90 7.32 -0.27 8.04
N ALA A 91 6.75 -0.06 6.86
CA ALA A 91 5.33 -0.19 6.60
C ALA A 91 5.14 -1.36 5.64
N LEU A 92 4.29 -2.32 6.00
CA LEU A 92 4.10 -3.53 5.22
C LEU A 92 2.63 -3.90 5.11
N ASP A 93 2.31 -4.59 4.02
CA ASP A 93 1.08 -5.31 3.77
C ASP A 93 1.50 -6.61 3.08
N PRO A 94 1.72 -7.70 3.85
CA PRO A 94 2.24 -8.96 3.34
C PRO A 94 1.37 -9.53 2.22
N LEU A 95 0.05 -9.35 2.32
CA LEU A 95 -0.88 -9.73 1.27
C LEU A 95 -2.04 -8.74 1.17
N GLU A 96 -1.83 -7.68 0.38
CA GLU A 96 -2.89 -6.76 0.01
C GLU A 96 -3.89 -7.54 -0.89
N GLY A 97 -5.15 -7.56 -0.46
CA GLY A 97 -6.20 -8.29 -1.15
C GLY A 97 -6.18 -9.79 -0.87
N THR A 98 -6.22 -10.21 0.40
CA THR A 98 -6.42 -11.61 0.80
C THR A 98 -7.65 -12.24 0.15
N THR A 99 -8.78 -11.52 0.12
CA THR A 99 -10.00 -11.89 -0.62
C THR A 99 -9.75 -12.04 -2.12
N LEU A 100 -8.96 -11.14 -2.72
CA LEU A 100 -8.64 -11.18 -4.15
C LEU A 100 -7.82 -12.45 -4.46
N THR A 101 -6.82 -12.74 -3.63
CA THR A 101 -6.00 -13.96 -3.74
C THR A 101 -6.86 -15.21 -3.62
N ALA A 102 -7.67 -15.32 -2.56
CA ALA A 102 -8.50 -16.49 -2.32
C ALA A 102 -9.50 -16.77 -3.45
N LYS A 103 -9.94 -15.73 -4.17
CA LYS A 103 -10.93 -15.82 -5.25
C LYS A 103 -10.34 -15.77 -6.66
N ASP A 104 -9.01 -15.75 -6.80
CA ASP A 104 -8.32 -15.60 -8.10
C ASP A 104 -8.77 -14.34 -8.86
N MET A 105 -8.88 -13.22 -8.13
CA MET A 105 -9.21 -11.92 -8.67
C MET A 105 -7.93 -11.09 -8.90
N PRO A 106 -7.91 -10.19 -9.90
CA PRO A 106 -6.77 -9.32 -10.15
C PRO A 106 -6.56 -8.33 -9.00
N ASN A 107 -5.40 -7.69 -8.99
CA ASN A 107 -4.95 -6.63 -8.08
C ASN A 107 -4.42 -7.08 -6.70
N ALA A 108 -4.41 -8.37 -6.35
CA ALA A 108 -3.67 -8.80 -5.15
C ALA A 108 -2.16 -8.52 -5.32
N LEU A 109 -1.50 -8.02 -4.27
CA LEU A 109 -0.06 -7.76 -4.29
C LEU A 109 0.55 -7.89 -2.89
N THR A 110 1.87 -8.01 -2.84
CA THR A 110 2.64 -7.92 -1.58
C THR A 110 3.38 -6.59 -1.58
N VAL A 111 3.29 -5.85 -0.47
CA VAL A 111 3.80 -4.48 -0.40
C VAL A 111 4.66 -4.30 0.83
N ILE A 112 5.78 -3.64 0.63
CA ILE A 112 6.62 -3.18 1.72
C ILE A 112 7.28 -1.85 1.35
N ALA A 113 7.32 -0.94 2.32
CA ALA A 113 8.01 0.31 2.26
C ALA A 113 8.96 0.41 3.46
N MET A 114 10.10 1.06 3.23
CA MET A 114 11.10 1.31 4.26
C MET A 114 11.50 2.79 4.21
N GLY A 115 11.68 3.40 5.37
CA GLY A 115 12.09 4.80 5.53
C GLY A 115 13.08 4.94 6.67
N PRO A 116 13.84 6.05 6.77
CA PRO A 116 14.62 6.36 7.96
C PRO A 116 13.74 6.35 9.21
N LYS A 117 14.32 6.00 10.37
CA LYS A 117 13.57 5.99 11.62
C LYS A 117 12.88 7.34 11.91
N GLY A 118 11.59 7.30 12.22
CA GLY A 118 10.71 8.45 12.46
C GLY A 118 10.25 9.20 11.19
N SER A 119 10.38 8.61 10.00
CA SER A 119 9.99 9.26 8.73
C SER A 119 8.58 8.92 8.27
N MET A 120 7.97 7.87 8.83
CA MET A 120 6.64 7.41 8.44
C MET A 120 5.59 7.91 9.43
N LEU A 121 4.38 8.19 8.91
CA LEU A 121 3.23 8.46 9.75
C LEU A 121 2.84 7.17 10.48
N HIS A 122 2.80 7.22 11.80
CA HIS A 122 2.19 6.17 12.61
C HIS A 122 0.67 6.27 12.47
N ALA A 123 0.10 5.42 11.62
CA ALA A 123 -1.34 5.37 11.36
C ALA A 123 -1.98 4.25 12.21
N PRO A 124 -3.03 4.54 13.00
CA PRO A 124 -3.82 3.49 13.63
C PRO A 124 -4.66 2.75 12.58
N ASP A 125 -5.16 1.56 12.92
CA ASP A 125 -6.07 0.81 12.05
C ASP A 125 -7.47 1.44 12.01
N VAL A 126 -7.62 2.45 11.15
CA VAL A 126 -8.85 3.20 10.92
C VAL A 126 -9.03 3.51 9.45
N TYR A 127 -10.26 3.85 9.05
CA TYR A 127 -10.51 4.37 7.71
C TYR A 127 -9.81 5.71 7.46
N MET A 128 -9.31 5.89 6.23
CA MET A 128 -8.73 7.12 5.74
C MET A 128 -9.42 7.52 4.42
N GLU A 129 -9.86 8.77 4.32
CA GLU A 129 -10.26 9.35 3.03
C GLU A 129 -9.00 9.64 2.21
N LYS A 130 -8.95 9.15 0.98
CA LYS A 130 -7.77 9.22 0.10
C LYS A 130 -8.09 10.02 -1.15
N LEU A 131 -7.14 10.87 -1.55
CA LEU A 131 -7.14 11.58 -2.82
C LEU A 131 -5.74 11.48 -3.41
N ALA A 132 -5.63 10.87 -4.59
CA ALA A 132 -4.37 10.67 -5.28
C ALA A 132 -4.49 11.08 -6.75
N VAL A 133 -3.42 11.65 -7.28
CA VAL A 133 -3.27 12.02 -8.69
C VAL A 133 -1.81 11.78 -9.07
N GLY A 134 -1.58 11.35 -10.31
CA GLY A 134 -0.23 11.14 -10.83
C GLY A 134 0.61 12.42 -10.92
N PRO A 135 1.89 12.30 -11.31
CA PRO A 135 2.80 13.44 -11.43
C PRO A 135 2.38 14.40 -12.56
N GLY A 136 2.96 15.61 -12.55
CA GLY A 136 2.77 16.60 -13.62
C GLY A 136 1.71 17.67 -13.33
N PHE A 137 1.06 17.59 -12.17
CA PHE A 137 0.10 18.58 -11.69
C PHE A 137 0.68 19.40 -10.53
N ALA A 138 0.09 20.57 -10.27
CA ALA A 138 0.46 21.37 -9.10
C ALA A 138 0.11 20.60 -7.79
N PRO A 139 0.95 20.64 -6.75
CA PRO A 139 0.72 19.89 -5.51
C PRO A 139 -0.61 20.21 -4.80
N ASP A 140 -1.10 21.43 -4.98
CA ASP A 140 -2.32 21.98 -4.38
C ASP A 140 -3.50 22.05 -5.37
N LEU A 141 -3.37 21.41 -6.54
CA LEU A 141 -4.41 21.41 -7.57
C LEU A 141 -5.75 20.86 -7.03
N LEU A 142 -5.69 19.79 -6.24
CA LEU A 142 -6.86 19.11 -5.69
C LEU A 142 -6.78 19.09 -4.17
N SER A 143 -7.94 19.23 -3.51
CA SER A 143 -8.08 19.14 -2.05
C SER A 143 -9.23 18.21 -1.66
N LEU A 144 -9.14 17.62 -0.47
CA LEU A 144 -10.23 16.87 0.16
C LEU A 144 -11.44 17.76 0.47
N ASP A 145 -11.27 19.07 0.62
CA ASP A 145 -12.38 20.02 0.84
C ASP A 145 -13.24 20.24 -0.42
N MET A 146 -12.72 19.88 -1.60
CA MET A 146 -13.45 19.99 -2.87
C MET A 146 -14.43 18.81 -2.99
N SER A 147 -15.60 19.06 -3.56
CA SER A 147 -16.50 17.98 -3.96
C SER A 147 -15.87 17.09 -5.04
N PRO A 148 -16.18 15.78 -5.08
CA PRO A 148 -15.77 14.91 -6.17
C PRO A 148 -16.06 15.45 -7.58
N TYR A 149 -17.18 16.18 -7.75
CA TYR A 149 -17.50 16.88 -9.00
C TYR A 149 -16.43 17.93 -9.36
N GLU A 150 -16.12 18.84 -8.43
CA GLU A 150 -15.13 19.90 -8.62
C GLU A 150 -13.74 19.34 -8.89
N ARG A 151 -13.34 18.27 -8.17
CA ARG A 151 -12.04 17.61 -8.37
C ARG A 151 -11.85 17.15 -9.82
N VAL A 152 -12.89 16.56 -10.43
CA VAL A 152 -12.83 16.12 -11.84
C VAL A 152 -12.75 17.31 -12.80
N GLN A 153 -13.55 18.36 -12.60
CA GLN A 153 -13.53 19.54 -13.47
C GLN A 153 -12.14 20.19 -13.47
N VAL A 154 -11.58 20.43 -12.28
CA VAL A 154 -10.27 21.05 -12.10
C VAL A 154 -9.14 20.18 -12.67
N LEU A 155 -9.22 18.85 -12.49
CA LEU A 155 -8.24 17.94 -13.08
C LEU A 155 -8.31 17.93 -14.62
N ALA A 156 -9.52 17.94 -15.20
CA ALA A 156 -9.72 17.97 -16.65
C ALA A 156 -9.18 19.27 -17.26
N GLU A 157 -9.46 20.42 -16.63
CA GLU A 157 -8.92 21.71 -17.01
C GLU A 157 -7.39 21.72 -16.98
N ALA A 158 -6.79 21.23 -15.88
CA ALA A 158 -5.33 21.16 -15.75
C ALA A 158 -4.68 20.22 -16.76
N LYS A 159 -5.37 19.14 -17.15
CA LYS A 159 -4.92 18.19 -18.18
C LYS A 159 -5.23 18.66 -19.61
N ASN A 160 -5.99 19.75 -19.78
CA ASN A 160 -6.48 20.26 -21.06
C ASN A 160 -7.26 19.19 -21.85
N CYS A 161 -8.19 18.52 -21.17
CA CYS A 161 -9.10 17.52 -21.75
C CYS A 161 -10.54 17.74 -21.27
N ASP A 162 -11.49 16.98 -21.83
CA ASP A 162 -12.88 16.99 -21.35
C ASP A 162 -12.99 16.15 -20.07
N PRO A 163 -13.93 16.44 -19.14
CA PRO A 163 -14.23 15.57 -18.01
C PRO A 163 -14.50 14.10 -18.39
N ASN A 164 -15.07 13.84 -19.58
CA ASN A 164 -15.29 12.49 -20.10
C ASN A 164 -13.99 11.72 -20.39
N ASP A 165 -12.85 12.41 -20.54
CA ASP A 165 -11.53 11.80 -20.73
C ASP A 165 -10.84 11.42 -19.40
N ILE A 166 -11.47 11.73 -18.26
CA ILE A 166 -10.98 11.37 -16.93
C ILE A 166 -11.57 10.03 -16.50
N THR A 167 -10.72 9.17 -15.93
CA THR A 167 -11.13 7.94 -15.25
C THR A 167 -10.73 8.02 -13.78
N VAL A 168 -11.67 7.80 -12.87
CA VAL A 168 -11.44 7.78 -11.42
C VAL A 168 -11.51 6.34 -10.90
N CYS A 169 -10.56 5.94 -10.05
CA CYS A 169 -10.60 4.64 -9.36
C CYS A 169 -11.29 4.80 -8.00
N ILE A 170 -12.32 4.00 -7.72
CA ILE A 170 -13.09 4.07 -6.46
C ILE A 170 -13.38 2.66 -5.94
N LEU A 171 -13.21 2.43 -4.64
CA LEU A 171 -13.67 1.20 -4.00
C LEU A 171 -15.20 1.09 -4.08
N GLU A 172 -15.71 -0.04 -4.59
CA GLU A 172 -17.14 -0.31 -4.67
C GLU A 172 -17.68 -0.66 -3.27
N ARG A 173 -18.18 0.35 -2.57
CA ARG A 173 -18.74 0.24 -1.23
C ARG A 173 -20.00 1.10 -1.09
N PRO A 174 -20.97 0.71 -0.23
CA PRO A 174 -22.15 1.53 0.03
C PRO A 174 -21.82 2.96 0.49
N ARG A 175 -20.72 3.13 1.24
CA ARG A 175 -20.24 4.43 1.72
C ARG A 175 -19.75 5.39 0.61
N HIS A 176 -19.56 4.91 -0.63
CA HIS A 176 -19.07 5.74 -1.75
C HIS A 176 -20.15 6.06 -2.79
N GLN A 177 -21.42 5.71 -2.57
CA GLN A 177 -22.47 5.92 -3.59
C GLN A 177 -22.63 7.38 -3.98
N GLU A 178 -22.62 8.30 -3.02
CA GLU A 178 -22.71 9.74 -3.29
C GLU A 178 -21.51 10.24 -4.12
N MET A 179 -20.29 9.81 -3.76
CA MET A 179 -19.07 10.14 -4.53
C MET A 179 -19.16 9.61 -5.97
N ILE A 180 -19.64 8.37 -6.15
CA ILE A 180 -19.82 7.76 -7.47
C ILE A 180 -20.83 8.54 -8.32
N GLU A 181 -21.95 8.95 -7.73
CA GLU A 181 -22.98 9.77 -8.42
C GLU A 181 -22.40 11.12 -8.86
N GLN A 182 -21.68 11.81 -7.97
CA GLN A 182 -21.05 13.09 -8.28
C GLN A 182 -20.02 12.96 -9.41
N VAL A 183 -19.13 11.96 -9.36
CA VAL A 183 -18.16 11.72 -10.44
C VAL A 183 -18.87 11.38 -11.75
N ARG A 184 -19.86 10.49 -11.75
CA ARG A 184 -20.64 10.17 -12.98
C ARG A 184 -21.35 11.38 -13.57
N SER A 185 -21.82 12.31 -12.74
CA SER A 185 -22.51 13.52 -13.21
C SER A 185 -21.62 14.46 -14.02
N THR A 186 -20.29 14.33 -13.90
CA THR A 186 -19.31 15.06 -14.73
C THR A 186 -19.13 14.46 -16.12
N GLY A 187 -19.52 13.20 -16.32
CA GLY A 187 -19.19 12.41 -17.51
C GLY A 187 -17.95 11.52 -17.38
N ALA A 188 -17.12 11.71 -16.35
CA ALA A 188 -15.94 10.88 -16.11
C ALA A 188 -16.29 9.39 -15.93
N ALA A 189 -15.40 8.54 -16.44
CA ALA A 189 -15.48 7.09 -16.23
C ALA A 189 -15.05 6.74 -14.79
N ILE A 190 -15.57 5.62 -14.27
CA ILE A 190 -15.17 5.10 -12.96
C ILE A 190 -14.70 3.66 -13.11
N ARG A 191 -13.48 3.38 -12.66
CA ARG A 191 -13.01 2.03 -12.39
C ARG A 191 -13.39 1.67 -10.96
N LEU A 192 -14.42 0.84 -10.84
CA LEU A 192 -14.80 0.26 -9.55
C LEU A 192 -13.89 -0.93 -9.23
N ILE A 193 -13.34 -0.94 -8.02
CA ILE A 193 -12.52 -2.04 -7.49
C ILE A 193 -13.17 -2.59 -6.23
N SER A 194 -13.14 -3.91 -6.03
CA SER A 194 -13.66 -4.48 -4.78
C SER A 194 -12.68 -4.21 -3.64
N ASP A 195 -11.40 -4.47 -3.83
CA ASP A 195 -10.32 -4.31 -2.86
C ASP A 195 -9.08 -3.82 -3.64
N GLY A 196 -7.93 -3.56 -3.03
CA GLY A 196 -6.77 -3.13 -3.80
C GLY A 196 -6.59 -1.63 -3.95
N ASP A 197 -6.86 -0.83 -2.93
CA ASP A 197 -6.73 0.64 -3.09
C ASP A 197 -5.27 1.13 -3.10
N VAL A 198 -4.32 0.35 -2.59
CA VAL A 198 -2.87 0.61 -2.74
C VAL A 198 -2.49 0.59 -4.23
N ALA A 199 -2.82 -0.49 -4.94
CA ALA A 199 -2.63 -0.56 -6.39
C ALA A 199 -3.44 0.50 -7.13
N GLY A 200 -4.68 0.77 -6.67
CA GLY A 200 -5.52 1.83 -7.21
C GLY A 200 -4.83 3.20 -7.20
N VAL A 201 -4.15 3.55 -6.10
CA VAL A 201 -3.37 4.78 -5.95
C VAL A 201 -2.08 4.75 -6.79
N MET A 202 -1.36 3.62 -6.81
CA MET A 202 -0.11 3.48 -7.59
C MET A 202 -0.32 3.62 -9.10
N HIS A 203 -1.53 3.38 -9.60
CA HIS A 203 -1.88 3.47 -11.02
C HIS A 203 -2.28 4.89 -11.48
N CYS A 204 -2.32 5.86 -10.57
CA CYS A 204 -2.68 7.26 -10.86
C CYS A 204 -1.64 8.01 -11.71
#